data_AF-A0AAN8JUX0-F1
#
_entry.id   AF-A0AAN8JUX0-F1
#
_cell.length_a   1.000
_cell.length_b   1.000
_cell.length_c   1.000
_cell.angle_alpha   90.00
_cell.angle_beta   90.00
_cell.angle_gamma   90.00
#
_symmetry.space_group_name_H-M   'P 1'
#
loop_
_entity.id
_entity.type
_entity.pdbx_description
1 polymer ?
#
loop_
_entity_poly.entity_id
_entity_poly.type
_entity_poly.pdbx_seq_one_letter_code
_entity_poly.pdbx_strand_id
1 'polypeptide(L)'
;MKRLTSLGFGTKVKSCEPVLPEEEKVMWDKGVFSMNTAEGLSNAIFFYNGKAFAFRGMEQHKCVEAEQFEILTDQKKQEKIYKIHS
;
A
#
# COMPACT_ATOMS: atom_id res chain seq x y z
N MET A 1 22.30 27.65 2.69
CA MET A 1 20.90 27.20 2.47
C MET A 1 20.55 25.82 3.06
N LYS A 2 21.41 25.13 3.85
CA LYS A 2 21.12 23.76 4.33
C LYS A 2 20.43 23.64 5.70
N ARG A 3 20.35 24.71 6.51
CA ARG A 3 19.85 24.68 7.89
C ARG A 3 18.35 25.02 8.05
N LEU A 4 17.78 25.76 7.10
CA LEU A 4 16.37 26.17 7.13
C LEU A 4 15.43 25.04 6.69
N THR A 5 15.86 24.25 5.70
CA THR A 5 15.12 23.08 5.21
C THR A 5 15.05 21.96 6.25
N SER A 6 16.11 21.77 7.05
CA SER A 6 16.11 20.79 8.16
C SER A 6 15.20 21.19 9.33
N LEU A 7 14.76 22.45 9.39
CA LEU A 7 13.86 22.99 10.43
C LEU A 7 12.40 23.08 9.95
N GLY A 8 12.07 22.57 8.76
CA GLY A 8 10.70 22.54 8.23
C GLY A 8 10.13 23.89 7.79
N PHE A 9 10.91 24.97 7.83
CA PHE A 9 10.46 26.28 7.38
C PHE A 9 10.62 26.39 5.85
N GLY A 10 9.49 26.44 5.13
CA GLY A 10 9.43 26.88 3.73
C GLY A 10 9.05 25.82 2.69
N THR A 11 8.87 24.56 3.07
CA THR A 11 8.35 23.54 2.15
C THR A 11 7.11 22.90 2.75
N LYS A 12 5.92 23.24 2.21
CA LYS A 12 4.78 22.32 2.32
C LYS A 12 5.20 21.06 1.59
N VAL A 13 5.60 20.03 2.33
CA VAL A 13 5.78 18.70 1.75
C VAL A 13 4.44 18.36 1.11
N LYS A 14 4.39 18.32 -0.23
CA LYS A 14 3.19 17.92 -0.96
C LYS A 14 2.95 16.47 -0.55
N SER A 15 2.04 16.26 0.40
CA SER A 15 1.56 14.92 0.73
C SER A 15 1.09 14.29 -0.56
N CYS A 16 1.54 13.07 -0.87
CA CYS A 16 0.97 12.34 -1.99
C CYS A 16 -0.54 12.23 -1.75
N GLU A 17 -1.33 12.64 -2.75
CA GLU A 17 -2.77 12.46 -2.72
C GLU A 17 -3.05 10.96 -2.81
N PRO A 18 -3.95 10.43 -1.99
CA PRO A 18 -4.30 9.02 -2.05
C PRO A 18 -5.00 8.74 -3.38
N VAL A 19 -4.68 7.61 -4.01
CA VAL A 19 -5.38 7.15 -5.22
C VAL A 19 -6.81 6.78 -4.83
N LEU A 20 -7.78 7.46 -5.44
CA LEU A 20 -9.20 7.24 -5.23
C LEU A 20 -9.70 6.00 -6.02
N PRO A 21 -10.82 5.37 -5.61
CA PRO A 21 -11.38 4.21 -6.31
C PRO A 21 -11.67 4.47 -7.80
N GLU A 22 -12.05 5.68 -8.15
CA GLU A 22 -12.33 6.09 -9.53
C GLU A 22 -11.06 6.13 -10.37
N GLU A 23 -9.95 6.59 -9.78
CA GLU A 23 -8.64 6.63 -10.44
C GLU A 23 -8.08 5.22 -10.63
N GLU A 24 -8.28 4.34 -9.64
CA GLU A 24 -7.95 2.91 -9.75
C GLU A 24 -8.71 2.25 -10.90
N LYS A 25 -10.01 2.55 -11.05
CA LYS A 25 -10.82 2.06 -12.18
C LYS A 25 -10.24 2.52 -13.52
N VAL A 26 -9.80 3.78 -13.61
CA VAL A 26 -9.15 4.29 -14.82
C VAL A 26 -7.84 3.54 -15.13
N MET A 27 -7.08 3.11 -14.13
CA MET A 27 -5.86 2.31 -14.35
C MET A 27 -6.17 0.93 -14.93
N TRP A 28 -7.26 0.30 -14.50
CA TRP A 28 -7.77 -0.94 -15.09
C TRP A 28 -8.30 -0.73 -16.52
N ASP A 29 -9.13 0.29 -16.73
CA ASP A 29 -9.75 0.57 -18.03
C ASP A 29 -8.69 0.93 -19.11
N LYS A 30 -7.58 1.56 -18.70
CA LYS A 30 -6.45 1.89 -19.59
C LYS A 30 -5.45 0.74 -19.79
N GLY A 31 -5.63 -0.40 -19.10
CA GLY A 31 -4.71 -1.53 -19.16
C GLY A 31 -3.36 -1.29 -18.47
N VAL A 32 -3.23 -0.22 -17.67
CA VAL A 32 -2.06 0.00 -16.80
C VAL A 32 -1.99 -1.10 -15.75
N PHE A 33 -3.16 -1.45 -15.19
CA PHE A 33 -3.38 -2.71 -14.51
C PHE A 33 -4.01 -3.70 -15.49
N SER A 34 -3.51 -4.92 -15.50
CA SER A 34 -4.01 -5.98 -16.37
C SER A 34 -3.68 -7.33 -15.80
N MET A 35 -4.59 -8.29 -15.93
CA MET A 35 -4.31 -9.70 -15.64
C MET A 35 -3.81 -10.46 -16.88
N ASN A 36 -3.82 -9.81 -18.05
CA ASN A 36 -3.52 -10.44 -19.34
C ASN A 36 -2.07 -10.22 -19.79
N THR A 37 -1.34 -9.30 -19.15
CA THR A 37 0.06 -9.00 -19.47
C THR A 37 0.91 -9.06 -18.21
N ALA A 38 2.14 -9.55 -18.33
CA ALA A 38 3.06 -9.63 -17.20
C ALA A 38 3.37 -8.26 -16.59
N GLU A 39 3.51 -7.23 -17.43
CA GLU A 39 3.76 -5.85 -17.00
C GLU A 39 2.55 -5.27 -16.25
N GLY A 40 1.35 -5.41 -16.80
CA GLY A 40 0.14 -4.91 -16.15
C GLY A 40 -0.16 -5.63 -14.83
N LEU A 41 0.18 -6.92 -14.75
CA LEU A 41 0.05 -7.69 -13.52
C LEU A 41 1.06 -7.21 -12.47
N SER A 42 2.31 -6.97 -12.88
CA SER A 42 3.35 -6.45 -12.00
C SER A 42 3.00 -5.06 -11.46
N ASN A 43 2.43 -4.18 -12.29
CA ASN A 43 1.94 -2.87 -11.87
C ASN A 43 0.81 -2.98 -10.84
N ALA A 44 -0.14 -3.89 -11.06
CA ALA A 44 -1.24 -4.13 -10.14
C ALA A 44 -0.71 -4.64 -8.79
N ILE A 45 0.17 -5.65 -8.79
CA ILE A 45 0.78 -6.20 -7.57
C ILE A 45 1.54 -5.10 -6.81
N PHE A 46 2.34 -4.31 -7.51
CA PHE A 46 3.07 -3.20 -6.91
C PHE A 46 2.13 -2.22 -6.21
N PHE A 47 1.05 -1.81 -6.89
CA PHE A 47 0.06 -0.90 -6.32
C PHE A 47 -0.66 -1.50 -5.11
N TYR A 48 -1.18 -2.72 -5.19
CA TYR A 48 -1.93 -3.32 -4.09
C TYR A 48 -1.06 -3.66 -2.89
N ASN A 49 0.20 -4.04 -3.08
CA ASN A 49 1.15 -4.22 -1.97
C ASN A 49 1.34 -2.89 -1.21
N GLY A 50 1.49 -1.78 -1.93
CA GLY A 50 1.57 -0.45 -1.32
C GLY A 50 0.28 -0.05 -0.60
N LYS A 51 -0.88 -0.35 -1.21
CA LYS A 51 -2.21 -0.04 -0.67
C LYS A 51 -2.54 -0.84 0.60
N ALA A 52 -2.23 -2.14 0.62
CA ALA A 52 -2.59 -3.04 1.71
C ALA A 52 -1.62 -2.96 2.90
N PHE A 53 -0.32 -2.87 2.64
CA PHE A 53 0.72 -2.94 3.67
C PHE A 53 1.38 -1.59 3.97
N ALA A 54 0.89 -0.51 3.35
CA ALA A 54 1.40 0.84 3.49
C ALA A 54 2.92 0.95 3.22
N PHE A 55 3.44 0.17 2.26
CA PHE A 55 4.83 0.26 1.86
C PHE A 55 5.14 1.67 1.33
N ARG A 56 6.00 2.38 2.05
CA ARG A 56 6.51 3.71 1.74
C ARG A 56 7.87 3.58 1.06
N GLY A 57 7.86 3.69 -0.27
CA GLY A 57 9.07 3.85 -1.06
C GLY A 57 9.61 2.55 -1.66
N MET A 58 10.45 2.73 -2.68
CA MET A 58 10.91 1.66 -3.58
C MET A 58 11.72 0.57 -2.86
N GLU A 59 12.45 0.91 -1.80
CA GLU A 59 13.27 -0.07 -1.07
C GLU A 59 12.43 -1.16 -0.42
N GLN A 60 11.28 -0.79 0.16
CA GLN A 60 10.40 -1.76 0.81
C GLN A 60 9.81 -2.72 -0.22
N HIS A 61 9.41 -2.23 -1.39
CA HIS A 61 8.91 -3.07 -2.48
C HIS A 61 9.95 -4.01 -3.06
N LYS A 62 11.24 -3.64 -3.08
CA LYS A 62 12.33 -4.47 -3.63
C LYS A 62 12.67 -5.66 -2.74
N CYS A 63 12.41 -5.56 -1.44
CA CYS A 63 12.72 -6.60 -0.46
C CYS A 63 11.52 -7.49 -0.15
N VAL A 64 10.39 -7.30 -0.85
CA VAL A 64 9.23 -8.17 -0.70
C VAL A 64 9.50 -9.49 -1.40
N GLU A 65 9.44 -10.57 -0.63
CA GLU A 65 9.57 -11.94 -1.11
C GLU A 65 8.20 -12.63 -1.04
N ALA A 66 7.96 -13.61 -1.92
CA ALA A 66 6.67 -14.30 -1.98
C ALA A 66 6.38 -15.09 -0.69
N GLU A 67 7.43 -15.59 -0.05
CA GLU A 67 7.43 -16.37 1.19
C GLU A 67 6.96 -15.56 2.40
N GLN A 68 6.95 -14.23 2.30
CA GLN A 68 6.47 -13.35 3.36
C GLN A 68 4.95 -13.21 3.38
N PHE A 69 4.24 -13.69 2.35
CA PHE A 69 2.79 -13.63 2.28
C PHE A 69 2.15 -14.92 2.81
N GLU A 70 1.29 -14.78 3.81
CA GLU A 70 0.43 -15.86 4.29
C GLU A 70 -1.02 -15.62 3.85
N ILE A 71 -1.59 -16.59 3.15
CA ILE A 71 -3.01 -16.59 2.80
C ILE A 71 -3.78 -17.11 4.02
N LEU A 72 -4.31 -16.20 4.81
CA LEU A 72 -5.18 -16.54 5.93
C LEU A 72 -6.58 -16.88 5.41
N THR A 73 -7.18 -17.93 5.97
CA THR A 73 -8.60 -18.22 5.79
C THR A 73 -9.37 -17.67 7.00
N ASP A 74 -10.56 -17.12 6.78
CA ASP A 74 -11.39 -16.60 7.86
C ASP A 74 -11.83 -17.76 8.76
N GLN A 75 -11.09 -17.98 9.85
CA GLN A 75 -11.54 -18.85 10.93
C GLN A 75 -12.65 -18.09 11.66
N LYS A 76 -13.90 -18.49 11.40
CA LYS A 76 -15.11 -18.00 12.07
C LYS A 76 -14.82 -17.59 13.53
N LYS A 77 -14.94 -16.29 13.81
CA LYS A 77 -14.86 -15.64 15.13
C LYS A 77 -15.18 -16.59 16.30
N GLN A 78 -14.19 -16.88 17.15
CA GLN A 78 -14.47 -17.11 18.56
C GLN A 78 -14.28 -15.78 19.29
N GLU A 79 -15.40 -15.14 19.63
CA GLU A 79 -15.43 -13.96 20.47
C GLU A 79 -14.92 -14.32 21.88
N LYS A 80 -13.65 -14.06 22.16
CA LYS A 80 -13.16 -14.02 23.55
C LYS A 80 -13.55 -12.67 24.15
N ILE A 81 -14.66 -12.69 24.88
CA ILE A 81 -15.09 -11.63 25.79
C ILE A 81 -13.98 -11.43 26.84
N TYR A 82 -13.23 -10.32 26.75
CA TYR A 82 -12.32 -9.93 27.82
C TYR A 82 -13.14 -9.44 29.02
N LYS A 83 -13.26 -10.29 30.06
CA LYS A 83 -13.71 -9.85 31.38
C LYS A 83 -12.63 -8.96 31.99
N ILE A 84 -12.87 -7.65 32.00
CA ILE A 84 -12.11 -6.68 32.79
C ILE A 84 -12.45 -6.96 34.26
N HIS A 85 -11.48 -7.47 35.03
CA HIS A 85 -11.62 -7.53 36.49
C HIS A 85 -11.15 -6.19 37.05
N SER A 86 -12.05 -5.58 37.83
CA SER A 86 -11.88 -4.41 38.68
C SER A 86 -10.86 -4.61 39.79
#